data_AF-X1PPZ8-F1
#
_entry.id   AF-X1PPZ8-F1
#
_cell.length_a   1.000
_cell.length_b   1.000
_cell.length_c   1.000
_cell.angle_alpha   90.00
_cell.angle_beta   90.00
_cell.angle_gamma   90.00
#
_symmetry.space_group_name_H-M   'P 1'
#
loop_
_entity.id
_entity.type
_entity.pdbx_description
1 polymer ?
#
loop_
_entity_poly.entity_id
_entity_poly.type
_entity_poly.pdbx_seq_one_letter_code
_entity_poly.pdbx_strand_id
1 'polypeptide(L)'
;PASKGVAQKVTMDTRTSNLVLKGDVKFVSYVDGAELFTSELEWIASEKKLQTEKKVFLKKENLFIEGWGLVANSDLSQIEIKNNPTTRLIESKSSLKNRQEIQGADKG
;
A
#
# COMPACT_ATOMS: atom_id res chain seq x y z
N PRO A 1 -17.29 -5.49 0.78
CA PRO A 1 -16.61 -4.17 0.66
C PRO A 1 -15.36 -4.35 -0.21
N ALA A 2 -14.95 -3.33 -0.98
CA ALA A 2 -13.75 -3.42 -1.83
C ALA A 2 -12.45 -3.34 -1.03
N SER A 3 -12.49 -2.72 0.16
CA SER A 3 -11.34 -2.52 1.03
C SER A 3 -11.73 -2.41 2.50
N LYS A 4 -10.74 -2.43 3.40
CA LYS A 4 -10.89 -2.26 4.85
C LYS A 4 -9.73 -1.47 5.44
N GLY A 5 -10.03 -0.48 6.28
CA GLY A 5 -9.06 0.20 7.14
C GLY A 5 -9.20 -0.23 8.60
N VAL A 6 -8.08 -0.41 9.29
CA VAL A 6 -7.99 -0.66 10.74
C VAL A 6 -6.98 0.32 11.33
N ALA A 7 -7.31 0.87 12.49
CA ALA A 7 -6.46 1.81 13.22
C ALA A 7 -6.77 1.72 14.72
N GLN A 8 -5.91 2.29 15.56
CA GLN A 8 -6.16 2.37 17.00
C GLN A 8 -7.26 3.38 17.35
N LYS A 9 -7.36 4.48 16.59
CA LYS A 9 -8.37 5.52 16.78
C LYS A 9 -8.91 6.00 15.43
N VAL A 10 -10.22 6.27 15.40
CA VAL A 10 -10.90 6.90 14.26
C VAL A 10 -11.69 8.10 14.77
N THR A 11 -11.54 9.24 14.11
CA THR A 11 -12.38 10.44 14.31
C THR A 11 -13.16 10.71 13.03
N MET A 12 -14.45 11.04 13.13
CA MET A 12 -15.30 11.42 12.00
C MET A 12 -15.77 12.86 12.15
N ASP A 13 -15.58 13.69 11.11
CA ASP A 13 -16.31 14.96 11.00
C ASP A 13 -17.71 14.64 10.47
N THR A 14 -18.74 14.87 11.29
CA THR A 14 -20.13 14.52 10.96
C THR A 14 -20.75 15.41 9.89
N ARG A 15 -20.14 16.54 9.55
CA ARG A 15 -20.63 17.47 8.51
C ARG A 15 -20.10 17.12 7.13
N THR A 16 -18.84 16.68 7.05
CA THR A 16 -18.20 16.32 5.79
C THR A 16 -18.14 14.81 5.56
N SER A 17 -18.41 14.02 6.60
CA SER A 17 -18.14 12.58 6.68
C SER A 17 -16.66 12.21 6.61
N ASN A 18 -15.73 13.17 6.58
CA ASN A 18 -14.30 12.85 6.52
C ASN A 18 -13.87 12.04 7.75
N LEU A 19 -12.96 11.09 7.54
CA LEU A 19 -12.40 10.27 8.60
C LEU A 19 -10.92 10.57 8.79
N VAL A 20 -10.47 10.56 10.03
CA VAL A 20 -9.05 10.58 10.39
C VAL A 20 -8.75 9.33 11.20
N LEU A 21 -7.91 8.46 10.64
CA LEU A 21 -7.45 7.22 11.26
C LEU A 21 -6.04 7.44 11.83
N LYS A 22 -5.80 7.07 13.09
CA LYS A 22 -4.51 7.26 13.77
C LYS A 22 -4.07 6.02 14.53
N GLY A 23 -2.76 5.79 14.55
CA GLY A 23 -2.08 4.71 15.27
C GLY A 23 -2.12 3.41 14.48
N ASP A 24 -0.94 2.96 14.04
CA ASP A 24 -0.70 1.72 13.28
C ASP A 24 -1.78 1.41 12.25
N VAL A 25 -2.04 2.39 11.37
CA VAL A 25 -3.09 2.27 10.35
C VAL A 25 -2.67 1.21 9.34
N LYS A 26 -3.52 0.20 9.16
CA LYS A 26 -3.44 -0.79 8.08
C LYS A 26 -4.67 -0.65 7.20
N PHE A 27 -4.45 -0.50 5.90
CA PHE A 27 -5.51 -0.47 4.90
C PHE A 27 -5.28 -1.59 3.88
N VAL A 28 -6.32 -2.37 3.58
CA VAL A 28 -6.23 -3.54 2.70
C VAL A 28 -7.25 -3.42 1.58
N SER A 29 -6.82 -3.63 0.34
CA SER A 29 -7.72 -3.86 -0.79
C SER A 29 -7.96 -5.35 -0.98
N TYR A 30 -9.23 -5.73 -1.07
CA TYR A 30 -9.64 -7.11 -1.35
C TYR A 30 -9.70 -7.42 -2.85
N VAL A 31 -9.57 -6.38 -3.70
CA VAL A 31 -9.60 -6.55 -5.16
C VAL A 31 -8.27 -7.07 -5.67
N ASP A 32 -7.16 -6.52 -5.19
CA ASP A 32 -5.82 -6.80 -5.71
C ASP A 32 -4.80 -7.21 -4.63
N GLY A 33 -5.25 -7.38 -3.38
CA GLY A 33 -4.41 -7.80 -2.26
C GLY A 33 -3.40 -6.75 -1.82
N ALA A 34 -3.52 -5.49 -2.25
CA ALA A 34 -2.63 -4.42 -1.81
C ALA A 34 -2.83 -4.09 -0.32
N GLU A 35 -1.74 -3.91 0.39
CA GLU A 35 -1.72 -3.49 1.79
C GLU A 35 -0.93 -2.18 1.95
N LEU A 36 -1.57 -1.18 2.57
CA LEU A 36 -0.98 0.10 2.91
C LEU A 36 -0.83 0.21 4.43
N PHE A 37 0.33 0.68 4.88
CA PHE A 37 0.64 0.93 6.28
C PHE A 37 1.11 2.38 6.46
N THR A 38 0.62 3.03 7.52
CA THR A 38 1.01 4.40 7.90
C THR A 38 0.66 4.67 9.36
N SER A 39 1.20 5.74 9.95
CA SER A 39 0.81 6.18 11.30
C SER A 39 -0.52 6.93 11.33
N GLU A 40 -0.89 7.57 10.21
CA GLU A 40 -2.09 8.41 10.09
C GLU A 40 -2.58 8.42 8.64
N LEU A 41 -3.90 8.36 8.46
CA LEU A 41 -4.55 8.36 7.16
C LEU A 41 -5.87 9.12 7.25
N GLU A 42 -6.12 10.01 6.30
CA GLU A 42 -7.39 10.70 6.13
C GLU A 42 -8.18 10.09 4.98
N TRP A 43 -9.49 9.97 5.17
CA TRP A 43 -10.43 9.70 4.10
C TRP A 43 -11.25 10.95 3.82
N ILE A 44 -11.11 11.47 2.60
CA ILE A 44 -11.84 12.64 2.12
C ILE A 44 -13.08 12.15 1.39
N ALA A 45 -14.25 12.31 2.03
CA ALA A 45 -15.49 11.69 1.59
C ALA A 45 -15.95 12.18 0.22
N SER A 46 -15.88 13.49 0.00
CA SER A 46 -16.28 14.16 -1.24
C SER A 46 -15.43 13.71 -2.44
N GLU A 47 -14.15 13.41 -2.21
CA GLU A 47 -13.22 12.99 -3.25
C GLU A 47 -13.13 11.47 -3.40
N LYS A 48 -13.62 10.73 -2.40
CA LYS A 48 -13.42 9.28 -2.25
C LYS A 48 -11.93 8.88 -2.26
N LYS A 49 -11.09 9.75 -1.69
CA LYS A 49 -9.63 9.60 -1.65
C LYS A 49 -9.12 9.34 -0.25
N LEU A 50 -8.08 8.53 -0.17
CA LEU A 50 -7.22 8.40 1.00
C LEU A 50 -6.04 9.35 0.85
N GLN A 51 -5.69 10.06 1.91
CA GLN A 51 -4.60 11.03 1.90
C GLN A 51 -3.78 10.96 3.19
N THR A 52 -2.48 11.20 3.10
CA THR A 52 -1.62 11.42 4.27
C THR A 52 -0.36 12.15 3.84
N GLU A 53 0.29 12.84 4.76
CA GLU A 53 1.64 13.40 4.59
C GLU A 53 2.70 12.58 5.36
N LYS A 54 2.29 11.50 6.04
CA LYS A 54 3.18 10.64 6.83
C LYS A 54 3.95 9.66 5.94
N LYS A 55 4.92 8.98 6.57
CA LYS A 55 5.62 7.86 5.94
C LYS A 55 4.63 6.74 5.67
N VAL A 56 4.68 6.19 4.46
CA VAL A 56 3.85 5.08 4.01
C VAL A 56 4.69 3.88 3.61
N PHE A 57 4.14 2.70 3.81
CA PHE A 57 4.65 1.44 3.26
C PHE A 57 3.52 0.75 2.50
N LEU A 58 3.76 0.43 1.24
CA LEU A 58 2.85 -0.30 0.38
C LEU A 58 3.45 -1.68 0.09
N LYS A 59 2.61 -2.70 0.18
CA LYS A 59 2.94 -4.06 -0.24
C LYS A 59 1.88 -4.55 -1.21
N LYS A 60 2.30 -5.07 -2.36
CA LYS A 60 1.44 -5.79 -3.30
C LYS A 60 2.22 -6.96 -3.87
N GLU A 61 1.77 -8.17 -3.60
CA GLU A 61 2.49 -9.40 -3.99
C GLU A 61 3.97 -9.37 -3.51
N ASN A 62 4.92 -9.29 -4.44
CA ASN A 62 6.35 -9.21 -4.17
C ASN A 62 6.93 -7.78 -4.31
N LEU A 63 6.08 -6.79 -4.57
CA LEU A 63 6.42 -5.39 -4.67
C LEU A 63 6.26 -4.70 -3.33
N PHE A 64 7.31 -4.02 -2.89
CA PHE A 64 7.32 -3.16 -1.71
C PHE A 64 7.70 -1.75 -2.13
N ILE A 65 6.90 -0.77 -1.71
CA ILE A 65 7.16 0.64 -1.96
C ILE A 65 7.10 1.38 -0.63
N GLU A 66 8.06 2.25 -0.36
CA GLU A 66 8.03 3.16 0.80
C GLU A 66 8.25 4.61 0.34
N GLY A 67 7.74 5.57 1.10
CA GLY A 67 7.96 6.99 0.84
C GLY A 67 7.16 7.87 1.78
N TRP A 68 7.03 9.14 1.44
CA TRP A 68 6.35 10.14 2.28
C TRP A 68 5.24 10.83 1.50
N GLY A 69 4.08 10.93 2.15
CA GLY A 69 2.88 11.48 1.57
C GLY A 69 2.25 10.53 0.55
N LEU A 70 0.93 10.44 0.56
CA LEU A 70 0.16 9.56 -0.31
C LEU A 70 -1.19 10.16 -0.66
N VAL A 71 -1.62 9.97 -1.92
CA VAL A 71 -3.01 10.11 -2.35
C VAL A 71 -3.40 8.82 -3.05
N ALA A 72 -4.52 8.22 -2.67
CA ALA A 72 -4.98 6.98 -3.27
C ALA A 72 -6.50 6.92 -3.41
N ASN A 73 -6.99 6.08 -4.33
CA ASN A 73 -8.39 5.66 -4.30
C ASN A 73 -8.66 4.83 -3.05
N SER A 74 -9.91 4.89 -2.54
CA SER A 74 -10.32 4.10 -1.37
C SER A 74 -10.23 2.58 -1.54
N ASP A 75 -10.08 2.06 -2.76
CA ASP A 75 -9.86 0.64 -3.07
C ASP A 75 -8.39 0.32 -3.42
N LEU A 76 -7.49 1.30 -3.26
CA LEU A 76 -6.07 1.21 -3.61
C LEU A 76 -5.77 0.91 -5.10
N SER A 77 -6.75 1.03 -6.00
CA SER A 77 -6.57 0.81 -7.44
C SER A 77 -5.58 1.78 -8.10
N GLN A 78 -5.46 2.97 -7.54
CA GLN A 78 -4.49 3.99 -7.95
C GLN A 78 -3.89 4.64 -6.71
N ILE A 79 -2.57 4.70 -6.67
CA ILE A 79 -1.78 5.21 -5.55
C ILE A 79 -0.68 6.12 -6.10
N GLU A 80 -0.54 7.29 -5.52
CA GLU A 80 0.56 8.21 -5.73
C GLU A 80 1.29 8.43 -4.41
N ILE A 81 2.61 8.21 -4.39
CA ILE A 81 3.49 8.54 -3.25
C ILE A 81 4.29 9.78 -3.65
N LYS A 82 4.11 10.87 -2.90
CA LYS A 82 4.54 12.21 -3.33
C LYS A 82 6.05 12.41 -3.23
N ASN A 83 6.67 11.93 -2.15
CA ASN A 83 8.04 12.30 -1.82
C ASN A 83 8.93 11.09 -1.53
N ASN A 84 10.11 11.08 -2.16
CA ASN A 84 11.16 10.07 -1.97
C ASN A 84 10.68 8.61 -2.06
N PRO A 85 9.90 8.22 -3.09
CA PRO A 85 9.46 6.85 -3.24
C PRO A 85 10.67 5.93 -3.50
N THR A 86 10.76 4.84 -2.74
CA THR A 86 11.73 3.76 -2.97
C THR A 86 10.98 2.47 -3.22
N THR A 87 11.33 1.78 -4.29
CA THR A 87 10.67 0.54 -4.73
C THR A 87 11.65 -0.63 -4.62
N ARG A 88 11.18 -1.76 -4.09
CA ARG A 88 11.93 -3.01 -4.01
C ARG A 88 11.06 -4.16 -4.52
N LEU A 89 11.62 -4.93 -5.45
CA LEU A 89 11.05 -6.21 -5.87
C LEU A 89 11.71 -7.32 -5.05
N ILE A 90 10.94 -8.09 -4.30
CA ILE A 90 11.47 -9.23 -3.57
C ILE A 90 11.36 -10.45 -4.48
N GLU A 91 12.49 -10.96 -4.98
CA GLU A 91 12.48 -12.21 -5.72
C GLU A 91 12.08 -13.36 -4.77
N SER A 92 11.05 -14.13 -5.14
CA SER A 92 10.70 -15.36 -4.45
C SER A 92 11.79 -16.42 -4.65
N LYS A 93 12.08 -17.24 -3.63
CA LYS A 93 13.09 -18.32 -3.71
C LYS A 93 12.83 -19.31 -4.86
N SER A 94 11.59 -19.44 -5.33
CA SER A 94 11.21 -20.23 -6.51
C SER A 94 11.79 -19.66 -7.82
N SER A 95 11.88 -18.33 -7.95
CA SER A 95 12.43 -17.65 -9.14
C SER A 95 13.94 -17.81 -9.27
N LEU A 96 14.63 -17.98 -8.14
CA LEU A 96 16.08 -18.18 -8.08
C LEU A 96 16.50 -19.59 -8.51
N LYS A 97 15.66 -20.61 -8.25
CA LYS A 97 15.93 -21.99 -8.70
C LYS A 97 15.88 -22.12 -10.22
N ASN A 98 14.88 -21.52 -10.87
CA ASN A 98 14.75 -21.61 -12.33
C ASN A 98 15.91 -20.91 -13.08
N ARG A 99 16.49 -19.82 -12.55
CA ARG A 99 17.66 -19.18 -13.18
C ARG A 99 18.91 -20.05 -13.17
N GLN A 100 19.11 -20.86 -12.12
CA GLN A 100 20.29 -21.73 -12.01
C GLN A 100 20.21 -22.94 -12.96
N GLU A 101 19.01 -23.44 -13.24
CA GLU A 101 18.80 -24.56 -14.18
C GLU A 101 19.04 -24.13 -15.64
N ILE A 102 18.62 -22.91 -16.03
CA ILE A 102 18.84 -22.39 -17.40
C ILE A 102 20.34 -22.15 -17.67
N GLN A 103 21.11 -21.73 -16.65
CA GLN A 103 22.56 -21.51 -16.78
C GLN A 103 23.39 -22.80 -16.67
N GLY A 104 22.80 -23.90 -16.19
CA GLY A 104 23.44 -25.22 -16.11
C GLY A 104 23.26 -26.09 -17.36
N ALA A 105 22.32 -25.75 -18.24
CA ALA A 105 21.98 -26.56 -19.41
C ALA A 105 22.89 -26.32 -20.65
N ASP A 106 23.79 -25.34 -20.59
CA ASP A 106 24.67 -24.95 -21.73
C ASP A 106 26.11 -25.48 -21.59
N LYS A 107 26.32 -26.49 -20.72
CA LYS A 107 27.62 -27.16 -20.49
C LYS A 107 27.52 -28.69 -20.63
N GLY A 108 26.90 -29.16 -21.71
CA GLY A 108 26.82 -30.58 -22.07
C GLY A 108 27.17 -30.80 -23.53
#